data_AF-A0A7Y6GBX4-F1
#
_entry.id   AF-A0A7Y6GBX4-F1
#
_cell.length_a   1.000
_cell.length_b   1.000
_cell.length_c   1.000
_cell.angle_alpha   90.00
_cell.angle_beta   90.00
_cell.angle_gamma   90.00
#
_symmetry.space_group_name_H-M   'P 1'
#
loop_
_entity.id
_entity.type
_entity.pdbx_description
1 polymer ?
#
loop_
_entity_poly.entity_id
_entity_poly.type
_entity_poly.pdbx_seq_one_letter_code
_entity_poly.pdbx_strand_id
1 'polypeptide(L)'
;MLTEVADAVRLQEGPPGVRSVLRALRRLAPASTKDLSRATGLPVPIVAALGNELRRRGLVTTERPSRLTEAGQDVVAQLGMDLSLDATCRTCDGRELVIPEVLDEAVRRLRALMESGPAADMAIDQSHCTAETKVRRVLALLTAGALPGGSLLLIGDDDLVSLAVAVVGDVLGGPIVEKVTVVDISPEILDYIQKVSAGLGTRVETVRHDLRQPLPAALHDQHDVAMTDPPYTPEGARLFLSRAVEGLRPGPAHSIFFSFGGKSPDEMLEVQREIMALGLVTNGYIRNFNEYEGSGILGGVGFFQHLLTTSSTASAPAQGEYGGPLYTGDKRTRQRAYACVACGEIVPVGTGARWTSVAALREDGCPRCGKGPFRPGRLLPAEQPTAATETPVLAPAPAPAPAPTPAKAPAPATPTPRTTGWHPPTPEARAALAQRAYPYLTRQADERDLPAIGAFEAEIARVSFGEDAIDDPARWSARLGRAMEKSKEGMIVAHGPDGEPVGWCWVSVNQNAMTGDRYANFRSLAVSPLDNRGDVAELLLTAGLEFCLTKGITEVVGRVHVGNVPMRTVYRKFGFDPTSLSMKLFLPGTESGGTR
;
A
#
# COMPACT_ATOMS: atom_id res chain seq x y z
N MET A 1 -15.94 32.79 -4.75
CA MET A 1 -14.74 32.07 -5.23
C MET A 1 -14.31 30.88 -4.36
N LEU A 2 -13.77 31.06 -3.14
CA LEU A 2 -13.23 29.92 -2.35
C LEU A 2 -14.26 28.81 -2.11
N THR A 3 -15.50 29.18 -1.78
CA THR A 3 -16.63 28.27 -1.64
C THR A 3 -16.92 27.52 -2.93
N GLU A 4 -16.99 28.22 -4.07
CA GLU A 4 -17.24 27.59 -5.37
C GLU A 4 -16.14 26.57 -5.75
N VAL A 5 -14.88 26.88 -5.47
CA VAL A 5 -13.76 25.94 -5.72
C VAL A 5 -13.87 24.72 -4.80
N ALA A 6 -14.18 24.93 -3.52
CA ALA A 6 -14.38 23.85 -2.56
C ALA A 6 -15.55 22.94 -2.97
N ASP A 7 -16.68 23.52 -3.38
CA ASP A 7 -17.87 22.81 -3.82
C ASP A 7 -17.62 22.03 -5.12
N ALA A 8 -16.89 22.63 -6.07
CA ALA A 8 -16.54 22.01 -7.34
C ALA A 8 -15.74 20.71 -7.17
N VAL A 9 -14.89 20.62 -6.15
CA VAL A 9 -14.13 19.41 -5.82
C VAL A 9 -14.70 18.62 -4.65
N ARG A 10 -15.82 19.06 -4.06
CA ARG A 10 -16.48 18.47 -2.87
C ARG A 10 -15.53 18.31 -1.68
N LEU A 11 -14.74 19.34 -1.42
CA LEU A 11 -13.73 19.36 -0.36
C LEU A 11 -14.39 19.28 1.03
N GLN A 12 -13.96 18.33 1.87
CA GLN A 12 -14.50 18.18 3.23
C GLN A 12 -14.15 19.40 4.10
N GLU A 13 -12.94 19.93 3.91
CA GLU A 13 -12.38 21.06 4.65
C GLU A 13 -12.98 22.40 4.22
N GLY A 14 -13.84 22.42 3.18
CA GLY A 14 -14.53 23.62 2.70
C GLY A 14 -13.58 24.75 2.24
N PRO A 15 -14.02 26.02 2.26
CA PRO A 15 -13.20 27.17 1.88
C PRO A 15 -11.84 27.26 2.61
N PRO A 16 -11.70 26.90 3.92
CA PRO A 16 -10.41 26.85 4.60
C PRO A 16 -9.37 25.93 3.94
N GLY A 17 -9.79 24.80 3.38
CA GLY A 17 -8.89 23.89 2.66
C GLY A 17 -8.34 24.51 1.38
N VAL A 18 -9.18 25.20 0.60
CA VAL A 18 -8.76 25.96 -0.60
C VAL A 18 -7.78 27.08 -0.22
N ARG A 19 -8.11 27.84 0.85
CA ARG A 19 -7.24 28.89 1.39
C ARG A 19 -5.86 28.33 1.77
N SER A 20 -5.83 27.14 2.36
CA SER A 20 -4.58 26.47 2.75
C SER A 20 -3.72 26.08 1.55
N VAL A 21 -4.32 25.59 0.45
CA VAL A 21 -3.60 25.29 -0.79
C VAL A 21 -3.05 26.56 -1.46
N LEU A 22 -3.83 27.64 -1.52
CA LEU A 22 -3.36 28.92 -2.07
C LEU A 22 -2.19 29.49 -1.26
N ARG A 23 -2.27 29.43 0.08
CA ARG A 23 -1.17 29.83 0.97
C ARG A 23 0.08 28.96 0.75
N ALA A 24 -0.10 27.64 0.61
CA ALA A 24 1.02 26.72 0.35
C ALA A 24 1.66 26.98 -1.02
N LEU A 25 0.87 27.21 -2.07
CA LEU A 25 1.35 27.61 -3.40
C LEU A 25 2.15 28.91 -3.34
N ARG A 26 1.67 29.91 -2.61
CA ARG A 26 2.40 31.19 -2.44
C ARG A 26 3.75 31.00 -1.76
N ARG A 27 3.79 30.16 -0.72
CA ARG A 27 4.96 29.94 0.13
C ARG A 27 6.04 29.08 -0.52
N LEU A 28 5.63 28.03 -1.23
CA LEU A 28 6.52 26.98 -1.71
C LEU A 28 6.82 27.07 -3.22
N ALA A 29 6.20 28.00 -3.97
CA ALA A 29 6.33 28.06 -5.42
C ALA A 29 7.80 28.12 -5.89
N PRO A 30 8.21 27.30 -6.88
CA PRO A 30 7.40 26.29 -7.58
C PRO A 30 7.12 25.08 -6.70
N ALA A 31 5.85 24.67 -6.57
CA ALA A 31 5.44 23.59 -5.67
C ALA A 31 4.89 22.39 -6.44
N SER A 32 5.34 21.18 -6.09
CA SER A 32 4.72 19.95 -6.57
C SER A 32 3.40 19.67 -5.84
N THR A 33 2.55 18.81 -6.40
CA THR A 33 1.35 18.33 -5.69
C THR A 33 1.70 17.66 -4.36
N LYS A 34 2.87 17.00 -4.28
CA LYS A 34 3.36 16.35 -3.06
C LYS A 34 3.71 17.38 -1.99
N ASP A 35 4.40 18.46 -2.36
CA ASP A 35 4.77 19.54 -1.42
C ASP A 35 3.53 20.23 -0.86
N LEU A 36 2.55 20.49 -1.72
CA LEU A 36 1.27 21.07 -1.34
C LEU A 36 0.46 20.13 -0.43
N SER A 37 0.47 18.82 -0.70
CA SER A 37 -0.14 17.80 0.16
C SER A 37 0.49 17.79 1.56
N ARG A 38 1.83 17.71 1.63
CA ARG A 38 2.58 17.75 2.90
C ARG A 38 2.34 19.03 3.69
N ALA A 39 2.32 20.19 3.01
CA ALA A 39 2.13 21.48 3.67
C ALA A 39 0.71 21.73 4.19
N THR A 40 -0.30 21.13 3.55
CA THR A 40 -1.71 21.34 3.89
C THR A 40 -2.31 20.22 4.72
N GLY A 41 -1.71 19.03 4.72
CA GLY A 41 -2.29 17.81 5.30
C GLY A 41 -3.41 17.21 4.44
N LEU A 42 -3.66 17.76 3.25
CA LEU A 42 -4.68 17.24 2.33
C LEU A 42 -4.13 16.06 1.51
N PRO A 43 -4.95 15.05 1.19
CA PRO A 43 -4.55 13.96 0.30
C PRO A 43 -4.06 14.45 -1.06
N VAL A 44 -3.02 13.81 -1.62
CA VAL A 44 -2.46 14.13 -2.94
C VAL A 44 -3.53 14.20 -4.05
N PRO A 45 -4.51 13.26 -4.14
CA PRO A 45 -5.58 13.35 -5.15
C PRO A 45 -6.46 14.59 -4.98
N ILE A 46 -6.72 15.01 -3.74
CA ILE A 46 -7.54 16.19 -3.44
C ILE A 46 -6.78 17.47 -3.81
N VAL A 47 -5.49 17.54 -3.48
CA VAL A 47 -4.62 18.66 -3.90
C VAL A 47 -4.51 18.74 -5.42
N ALA A 48 -4.41 17.60 -6.11
CA ALA A 48 -4.41 17.58 -7.58
C ALA A 48 -5.73 18.09 -8.16
N ALA A 49 -6.87 17.68 -7.59
CA ALA A 49 -8.19 18.14 -8.01
C ALA A 49 -8.34 19.66 -7.79
N LEU A 50 -7.91 20.17 -6.63
CA LEU A 50 -7.87 21.60 -6.34
C LEU A 50 -6.96 22.36 -7.31
N GLY A 51 -5.75 21.86 -7.57
CA GLY A 51 -4.82 22.47 -8.51
C GLY A 51 -5.39 22.54 -9.93
N ASN A 52 -6.12 21.51 -10.37
CA ASN A 52 -6.81 21.51 -11.67
C ASN A 52 -7.97 22.52 -11.71
N GLU A 53 -8.76 22.60 -10.65
CA GLU A 53 -9.86 23.58 -10.55
C GLU A 53 -9.34 25.02 -10.57
N LEU A 54 -8.30 25.31 -9.79
CA LEU A 54 -7.65 26.62 -9.78
C LEU A 54 -7.03 26.97 -11.14
N ARG A 55 -6.46 25.98 -11.85
CA ARG A 55 -5.93 26.16 -13.20
C ARG A 55 -7.03 26.46 -14.23
N ARG A 56 -8.18 25.78 -14.16
CA ARG A 56 -9.34 26.09 -15.02
C ARG A 56 -9.82 27.53 -14.87
N ARG A 57 -9.65 28.11 -13.67
CA ARG A 57 -9.99 29.50 -13.35
C ARG A 57 -8.85 30.49 -13.63
N GLY A 58 -7.74 30.03 -14.23
CA GLY A 58 -6.59 30.89 -14.55
C GLY A 58 -5.80 31.39 -13.34
N LEU A 59 -5.95 30.77 -12.16
CA LEU A 59 -5.27 31.18 -10.92
C LEU A 59 -3.93 30.47 -10.70
N VAL A 60 -3.72 29.35 -11.39
CA VAL A 60 -2.50 28.52 -11.30
C VAL A 60 -1.98 28.24 -12.70
N THR A 61 -0.65 28.25 -12.85
CA THR A 61 0.03 28.02 -14.13
C THR A 61 -0.29 26.64 -14.72
N THR A 62 -0.30 26.56 -16.05
CA THR A 62 -0.41 25.29 -16.80
C THR A 62 0.84 24.42 -16.62
N GLU A 63 2.00 25.06 -16.56
CA GLU A 63 3.30 24.44 -16.29
C GLU A 63 3.39 23.83 -14.89
N ARG A 64 4.22 22.78 -14.78
CA ARG A 64 4.54 22.09 -13.53
C ARG A 64 6.05 22.21 -13.26
N PRO A 65 6.49 22.35 -11.99
CA PRO A 65 5.67 22.43 -10.77
C PRO A 65 4.86 23.73 -10.68
N SER A 66 3.72 23.68 -9.98
CA SER A 66 2.68 24.72 -10.06
C SER A 66 3.12 26.02 -9.39
N ARG A 67 2.71 27.15 -9.99
CA ARG A 67 2.85 28.51 -9.45
C ARG A 67 1.50 29.23 -9.52
N LEU A 68 1.35 30.29 -8.73
CA LEU A 68 0.23 31.22 -8.90
C LEU A 68 0.47 32.10 -10.14
N THR A 69 -0.57 32.30 -10.95
CA THR A 69 -0.58 33.36 -11.99
C THR A 69 -0.70 34.74 -11.34
N GLU A 70 -0.59 35.82 -12.11
CA GLU A 70 -0.87 37.18 -11.62
C GLU A 70 -2.26 37.29 -10.99
N ALA A 71 -3.30 36.80 -11.68
CA ALA A 71 -4.66 36.72 -11.13
C ALA A 71 -4.73 35.88 -9.85
N GLY A 72 -3.96 34.79 -9.75
CA GLY A 72 -3.83 34.00 -8.53
C GLY A 72 -3.17 34.76 -7.38
N GLN A 73 -2.16 35.59 -7.67
CA GLN A 73 -1.48 36.43 -6.70
C GLN A 73 -2.41 37.55 -6.20
N ASP A 74 -3.19 38.17 -7.08
CA ASP A 74 -4.19 39.18 -6.71
C ASP A 74 -5.24 38.60 -5.76
N VAL A 75 -5.73 37.39 -6.05
CA VAL A 75 -6.63 36.66 -5.15
C VAL A 75 -6.00 36.44 -3.78
N VAL A 76 -4.73 36.02 -3.72
CA VAL A 76 -4.01 35.80 -2.46
C VAL A 76 -3.84 37.12 -1.69
N ALA A 77 -3.55 38.23 -2.38
CA ALA A 77 -3.43 39.55 -1.78
C ALA A 77 -4.78 40.05 -1.23
N GLN A 78 -5.86 39.94 -1.99
CA GLN A 78 -7.23 40.29 -1.55
C GLN A 78 -7.67 39.50 -0.31
N LEU A 79 -7.17 38.27 -0.14
CA LEU A 79 -7.44 37.41 1.00
C LEU A 79 -6.54 37.71 2.23
N GLY A 80 -5.68 38.73 2.15
CA GLY A 80 -4.72 39.10 3.20
C GLY A 80 -3.68 38.00 3.46
N MET A 81 -3.26 37.30 2.41
CA MET A 81 -2.24 36.23 2.47
C MET A 81 -0.93 36.66 1.78
N ASP A 82 -0.70 37.97 1.70
CA ASP A 82 0.47 38.63 1.14
C ASP A 82 1.68 38.64 2.09
N LEU A 83 1.48 38.32 3.37
CA LEU A 83 2.55 38.22 4.36
C LEU A 83 3.55 37.10 4.02
N SER A 84 4.77 37.48 3.62
CA SER A 84 5.87 36.58 3.28
C SER A 84 6.74 36.20 4.49
N LEU A 85 6.11 35.83 5.62
CA LEU A 85 6.81 35.33 6.80
C LEU A 85 6.57 33.82 6.94
N ASP A 86 7.62 33.02 6.74
CA ASP A 86 7.59 31.59 7.03
C ASP A 86 8.43 31.30 8.29
N ALA A 87 7.75 30.89 9.35
CA ALA A 87 8.38 30.54 10.63
C ALA A 87 8.87 29.06 10.67
N THR A 88 8.68 28.30 9.60
CA THR A 88 9.14 26.89 9.55
C THR A 88 10.66 26.84 9.66
N CYS A 89 11.17 26.07 10.62
CA CYS A 89 12.61 25.87 10.79
C CYS A 89 13.19 25.26 9.51
N ARG A 90 14.22 25.90 8.92
CA ARG A 90 14.84 25.43 7.67
C ARG A 90 15.78 24.23 7.88
N THR A 91 16.21 23.98 9.10
CA THR A 91 17.14 22.88 9.42
C THR A 91 16.43 21.54 9.56
N CYS A 92 15.29 21.51 10.25
CA CYS A 92 14.48 20.29 10.43
C CYS A 92 13.19 20.27 9.60
N ASP A 93 12.91 21.34 8.85
CA ASP A 93 11.69 21.53 8.05
C ASP A 93 10.43 21.25 8.90
N GLY A 94 10.43 21.84 10.10
CA GLY A 94 9.32 21.77 11.06
C GLY A 94 9.21 20.47 11.87
N ARG A 95 10.16 19.53 11.77
CA ARG A 95 10.13 18.25 12.51
C ARG A 95 10.60 18.34 13.96
N GLU A 96 10.97 19.53 14.43
CA GLU A 96 11.48 19.86 15.78
C GLU A 96 12.81 19.18 16.18
N LEU A 97 13.13 18.01 15.61
CA LEU A 97 14.36 17.26 15.86
C LEU A 97 15.31 17.34 14.67
N VAL A 98 16.47 17.98 14.90
CA VAL A 98 17.61 17.97 13.99
C VAL A 98 18.46 16.74 14.30
N ILE A 99 18.86 16.00 13.26
CA ILE A 99 19.80 14.88 13.42
C ILE A 99 21.20 15.50 13.55
N PRO A 100 21.91 15.32 14.69
CA PRO A 100 23.26 15.84 14.84
C PRO A 100 24.24 15.06 13.96
N GLU A 101 25.31 15.72 13.48
CA GLU A 101 26.32 15.13 12.58
C GLU A 101 26.94 13.84 13.13
N VAL A 102 27.07 13.70 14.46
CA VAL A 102 27.57 12.47 15.11
C VAL A 102 26.71 11.23 14.77
N LEU A 103 25.45 11.42 14.40
CA LEU A 103 24.53 10.34 14.02
C LEU A 103 24.43 10.12 12.50
N ASP A 104 25.22 10.81 11.67
CA ASP A 104 25.28 10.54 10.23
C ASP A 104 25.70 9.09 9.96
N GLU A 105 26.58 8.54 10.79
CA GLU A 105 26.94 7.12 10.74
C GLU A 105 25.76 6.19 11.00
N ALA A 106 24.91 6.53 11.97
CA ALA A 106 23.71 5.75 12.27
C ALA A 106 22.76 5.74 11.07
N VAL A 107 22.56 6.90 10.42
CA VAL A 107 21.73 7.01 9.20
C VAL A 107 22.28 6.11 8.09
N ARG A 108 23.60 6.15 7.82
CA ARG A 108 24.22 5.31 6.77
C ARG A 108 24.04 3.82 7.04
N ARG A 109 24.31 3.39 8.28
CA ARG A 109 24.16 1.99 8.70
C ARG A 109 22.71 1.52 8.59
N LEU A 110 21.76 2.34 9.04
CA LEU A 110 20.35 2.00 8.97
C LEU A 110 19.86 1.89 7.52
N ARG A 111 20.34 2.75 6.61
CA ARG A 111 20.04 2.64 5.19
C ARG A 111 20.52 1.30 4.60
N ALA A 112 21.74 0.87 4.92
CA ALA A 112 22.26 -0.43 4.48
C ALA A 112 21.48 -1.63 5.07
N LEU A 113 21.02 -1.51 6.33
CA LEU A 113 20.14 -2.51 6.93
C LEU A 113 18.79 -2.57 6.20
N MET A 114 18.19 -1.43 5.87
CA MET A 114 16.94 -1.38 5.10
C MET A 114 17.06 -2.06 3.73
N GLU A 115 18.17 -1.87 3.02
CA GLU A 115 18.41 -2.49 1.71
C GLU A 115 18.52 -4.03 1.76
N SER A 116 18.97 -4.58 2.89
CA SER A 116 19.15 -6.03 3.11
C SER A 116 18.03 -6.66 3.94
N GLY A 117 17.07 -5.85 4.40
CA GLY A 117 15.99 -6.24 5.28
C GLY A 117 14.77 -6.83 4.55
N PRO A 118 13.78 -7.32 5.30
CA PRO A 118 12.52 -7.83 4.76
C PRO A 118 11.79 -6.77 3.93
N ALA A 119 11.17 -7.19 2.83
CA ALA A 119 10.30 -6.31 2.06
C ALA A 119 9.01 -6.01 2.84
N ALA A 120 8.45 -4.81 2.68
CA ALA A 120 7.18 -4.46 3.31
C ALA A 120 6.02 -5.30 2.75
N ASP A 121 5.23 -5.92 3.65
CA ASP A 121 4.00 -6.61 3.29
C ASP A 121 2.80 -5.65 3.33
N MET A 122 2.41 -5.18 2.15
CA MET A 122 1.26 -4.30 1.99
C MET A 122 -0.08 -4.94 2.40
N ALA A 123 -0.18 -6.28 2.51
CA ALA A 123 -1.40 -6.95 2.94
C ALA A 123 -1.77 -6.67 4.41
N ILE A 124 -0.76 -6.35 5.22
CA ILE A 124 -0.89 -5.98 6.64
C ILE A 124 -0.53 -4.51 6.88
N ASP A 125 -0.70 -3.67 5.85
CA ASP A 125 -0.47 -2.22 5.88
C ASP A 125 0.98 -1.78 6.21
N GLN A 126 1.99 -2.64 6.02
CA GLN A 126 3.39 -2.27 6.27
C GLN A 126 3.92 -1.24 5.28
N SER A 127 4.78 -0.35 5.77
CA SER A 127 5.46 0.66 4.97
C SER A 127 6.69 1.17 5.71
N HIS A 128 7.88 0.93 5.15
CA HIS A 128 9.13 1.34 5.77
C HIS A 128 9.30 2.85 5.81
N CYS A 129 9.67 3.39 6.97
CA CYS A 129 10.12 4.74 7.16
C CYS A 129 11.60 4.92 6.79
N THR A 130 11.99 6.15 6.48
CA THR A 130 13.37 6.47 6.09
C THR A 130 14.35 6.29 7.26
N ALA A 131 15.62 6.02 6.96
CA ALA A 131 16.68 5.92 7.97
C ALA A 131 16.74 7.17 8.88
N GLU A 132 16.54 8.36 8.32
CA GLU A 132 16.47 9.62 9.05
C GLU A 132 15.26 9.65 10.01
N THR A 133 14.11 9.13 9.60
CA THR A 133 12.93 8.99 10.48
C THR A 133 13.24 8.08 11.65
N LYS A 134 13.88 6.94 11.39
CA LYS A 134 14.29 5.98 12.43
C LYS A 134 15.19 6.65 13.47
N VAL A 135 16.22 7.39 13.03
CA VAL A 135 17.10 8.15 13.93
C VAL A 135 16.34 9.23 14.70
N ARG A 136 15.41 9.97 14.06
CA ARG A 136 14.59 10.97 14.76
C ARG A 136 13.68 10.35 15.81
N ARG A 137 13.10 9.17 15.57
CA ARG A 137 12.31 8.45 16.59
C ARG A 137 13.16 8.08 17.81
N VAL A 138 14.42 7.69 17.61
CA VAL A 138 15.37 7.47 18.72
C VAL A 138 15.72 8.78 19.44
N LEU A 139 15.96 9.87 18.70
CA LEU A 139 16.19 11.19 19.29
C LEU A 139 14.98 11.69 20.10
N ALA A 140 13.76 11.36 19.68
CA ALA A 140 12.55 11.71 20.41
C ALA A 140 12.47 10.97 21.76
N LEU A 141 12.85 9.68 21.79
CA LEU A 141 12.97 8.91 23.02
C LEU A 141 13.99 9.55 23.98
N LEU A 142 15.14 9.97 23.46
CA LEU A 142 16.19 10.64 24.23
C LEU A 142 15.75 12.01 24.76
N THR A 143 15.11 12.81 23.91
CA THR A 143 14.66 14.19 24.26
C THR A 143 13.55 14.17 25.29
N ALA A 144 12.67 13.16 25.25
CA ALA A 144 11.65 12.96 26.27
C ALA A 144 12.20 12.45 27.61
N GLY A 145 13.49 12.10 27.68
CA GLY A 145 14.09 11.44 28.84
C GLY A 145 13.60 10.01 29.06
N ALA A 146 12.98 9.39 28.04
CA ALA A 146 12.57 7.99 28.09
C ALA A 146 13.79 7.04 27.93
N LEU A 147 14.84 7.53 27.29
CA LEU A 147 16.18 6.95 27.21
C LEU A 147 17.20 8.06 27.59
N PRO A 148 18.40 7.75 28.09
CA PRO A 148 18.97 6.41 28.25
C PRO A 148 18.46 5.64 29.48
N GLY A 149 18.62 4.32 29.44
CA GLY A 149 18.23 3.39 30.52
C GLY A 149 16.83 2.82 30.34
N GLY A 150 16.38 2.03 31.32
CA GLY A 150 15.05 1.42 31.30
C GLY A 150 14.82 0.46 30.12
N SER A 151 13.55 0.29 29.77
CA SER A 151 13.10 -0.76 28.86
C SER A 151 12.05 -0.25 27.85
N LEU A 152 12.27 -0.58 26.57
CA LEU A 152 11.44 -0.17 25.45
C LEU A 152 10.62 -1.34 24.91
N LEU A 153 9.31 -1.14 24.80
CA LEU A 153 8.38 -2.05 24.13
C LEU A 153 8.02 -1.52 22.74
N LEU A 154 8.24 -2.32 21.71
CA LEU A 154 7.79 -2.04 20.35
C LEU A 154 6.59 -2.93 20.03
N ILE A 155 5.46 -2.30 19.73
CA ILE A 155 4.23 -2.95 19.29
C ILE A 155 4.15 -2.80 17.77
N GLY A 156 4.61 -3.83 17.06
CA GLY A 156 4.98 -3.78 15.64
C GLY A 156 6.37 -3.16 15.44
N ASP A 157 7.18 -3.72 14.53
CA ASP A 157 8.51 -3.17 14.19
C ASP A 157 8.95 -3.46 12.74
N ASP A 158 8.04 -3.33 11.77
CA ASP A 158 8.39 -3.34 10.35
C ASP A 158 9.42 -2.25 10.00
N ASP A 159 9.32 -1.11 10.69
CA ASP A 159 10.27 -0.01 10.63
C ASP A 159 11.65 -0.30 11.25
N LEU A 160 11.90 -1.46 11.84
CA LEU A 160 13.20 -1.84 12.43
C LEU A 160 13.75 -0.77 13.41
N VAL A 161 12.85 -0.13 14.19
CA VAL A 161 13.20 0.84 15.23
C VAL A 161 14.03 0.16 16.32
N SER A 162 13.83 -1.14 16.60
CA SER A 162 14.71 -1.89 17.51
C SER A 162 16.18 -1.83 17.09
N LEU A 163 16.45 -2.03 15.80
CA LEU A 163 17.78 -1.91 15.23
C LEU A 163 18.27 -0.46 15.21
N ALA A 164 17.38 0.51 15.00
CA ALA A 164 17.73 1.94 15.08
C ALA A 164 18.23 2.33 16.47
N VAL A 165 17.55 1.89 17.54
CA VAL A 165 17.98 2.10 18.92
C VAL A 165 19.36 1.47 19.16
N ALA A 166 19.55 0.23 18.68
CA ALA A 166 20.81 -0.48 18.85
C ALA A 166 21.98 0.18 18.09
N VAL A 167 21.76 0.61 16.84
CA VAL A 167 22.76 1.29 16.00
C VAL A 167 23.10 2.67 16.56
N VAL A 168 22.11 3.46 16.98
CA VAL A 168 22.36 4.77 17.58
C VAL A 168 23.16 4.63 18.87
N GLY A 169 22.82 3.67 19.74
CA GLY A 169 23.60 3.39 20.94
C GLY A 169 25.05 3.03 20.61
N ASP A 170 25.26 2.11 19.68
CA ASP A 170 26.60 1.70 19.23
C ASP A 170 27.42 2.89 18.70
N VAL A 171 26.83 3.77 17.88
CA VAL A 171 27.46 5.00 17.38
C VAL A 171 27.79 5.99 18.51
N LEU A 172 26.95 6.06 19.54
CA LEU A 172 27.19 6.87 20.73
C LEU A 172 28.15 6.22 21.75
N GLY A 173 28.69 5.04 21.44
CA GLY A 173 29.70 4.35 22.25
C GLY A 173 29.16 3.33 23.26
N GLY A 174 27.85 3.03 23.25
CA GLY A 174 27.28 1.99 24.10
C GLY A 174 25.75 1.93 24.12
N PRO A 175 25.16 0.87 24.70
CA PRO A 175 23.70 0.72 24.76
C PRO A 175 23.04 1.91 25.45
N ILE A 176 22.02 2.48 24.81
CA ILE A 176 21.20 3.56 25.36
C ILE A 176 19.91 3.05 26.02
N VAL A 177 19.68 1.74 26.01
CA VAL A 177 18.52 1.08 26.62
C VAL A 177 18.98 -0.25 27.21
N GLU A 178 18.39 -0.67 28.33
CA GLU A 178 18.75 -1.97 28.95
C GLU A 178 18.18 -3.14 28.15
N LYS A 179 16.98 -2.97 27.60
CA LYS A 179 16.27 -3.98 26.84
C LYS A 179 15.28 -3.36 25.86
N VAL A 180 15.27 -3.85 24.62
CA VAL A 180 14.18 -3.67 23.66
C VAL A 180 13.41 -4.97 23.53
N THR A 181 12.09 -4.94 23.69
CA THR A 181 11.21 -6.07 23.39
C THR A 181 10.33 -5.73 22.21
N VAL A 182 10.37 -6.56 21.17
CA VAL A 182 9.60 -6.40 19.93
C VAL A 182 8.49 -7.43 19.87
N VAL A 183 7.26 -6.97 19.68
CA VAL A 183 6.09 -7.84 19.49
C VAL A 183 5.55 -7.64 18.07
N ASP A 184 5.67 -8.66 17.23
CA ASP A 184 5.23 -8.59 15.83
C ASP A 184 4.62 -9.93 15.36
N ILE A 185 3.79 -9.89 14.33
CA ILE A 185 3.19 -11.08 13.74
C ILE A 185 4.14 -11.74 12.70
N SER A 186 5.01 -10.95 12.07
CA SER A 186 5.87 -11.36 10.97
C SER A 186 7.12 -12.09 11.44
N PRO A 187 7.26 -13.41 11.19
CA PRO A 187 8.47 -14.12 11.54
C PRO A 187 9.70 -13.60 10.78
N GLU A 188 9.53 -13.13 9.54
CA GLU A 188 10.63 -12.61 8.72
C GLU A 188 11.29 -11.36 9.34
N ILE A 189 10.46 -10.44 9.85
CA ILE A 189 10.94 -9.24 10.55
C ILE A 189 11.65 -9.63 11.85
N LEU A 190 11.04 -10.52 12.64
CA LEU A 190 11.60 -10.91 13.93
C LEU A 190 12.93 -11.67 13.78
N ASP A 191 13.03 -12.57 12.81
CA ASP A 191 14.24 -13.32 12.51
C ASP A 191 15.36 -12.39 12.02
N TYR A 192 15.01 -11.41 11.17
CA TYR A 192 15.96 -10.39 10.72
C TYR A 192 16.48 -9.52 11.88
N ILE A 193 15.58 -9.04 12.75
CA ILE A 193 15.95 -8.25 13.94
C ILE A 193 16.91 -9.06 14.82
N GLN A 194 16.55 -10.30 15.17
CA GLN A 194 17.41 -11.16 16.01
C GLN A 194 18.79 -11.37 15.39
N LYS A 195 18.85 -11.64 14.09
CA LYS A 195 20.11 -11.88 13.36
C LYS A 195 21.02 -10.65 13.40
N VAL A 196 20.47 -9.47 13.13
CA VAL A 196 21.26 -8.22 13.08
C VAL A 196 21.64 -7.75 14.48
N SER A 197 20.71 -7.82 15.45
CA SER A 197 20.96 -7.36 16.82
C SER A 197 22.01 -8.20 17.54
N ALA A 198 22.23 -9.47 17.16
CA ALA A 198 23.28 -10.31 17.73
C ALA A 198 24.70 -9.72 17.57
N GLY A 199 24.91 -8.87 16.56
CA GLY A 199 26.17 -8.15 16.35
C GLY A 199 26.23 -6.78 17.02
N LEU A 200 25.19 -6.37 17.75
CA LEU A 200 25.08 -5.06 18.39
C LEU A 200 25.04 -5.22 19.91
N GLY A 201 25.59 -4.26 20.66
CA GLY A 201 25.67 -4.35 22.12
C GLY A 201 24.33 -4.25 22.88
N THR A 202 23.23 -3.93 22.18
CA THR A 202 21.91 -3.73 22.79
C THR A 202 21.15 -5.05 22.88
N ARG A 203 20.59 -5.37 24.06
CA ARG A 203 19.74 -6.55 24.25
C ARG A 203 18.38 -6.33 23.57
N VAL A 204 18.14 -7.09 22.49
CA VAL A 204 16.87 -7.11 21.77
C VAL A 204 16.22 -8.48 21.90
N GLU A 205 14.98 -8.50 22.38
CA GLU A 205 14.14 -9.69 22.48
C GLU A 205 12.98 -9.58 21.50
N THR A 206 12.67 -10.65 20.78
CA THR A 206 11.51 -10.67 19.88
C THR A 206 10.50 -11.71 20.31
N VAL A 207 9.21 -11.36 20.15
CA VAL A 207 8.06 -12.17 20.52
C VAL A 207 7.10 -12.20 19.35
N ARG A 208 6.93 -13.38 18.77
CA ARG A 208 5.94 -13.58 17.71
C ARG A 208 4.55 -13.64 18.30
N HIS A 209 3.69 -12.69 17.97
CA HIS A 209 2.34 -12.59 18.52
C HIS A 209 1.38 -11.85 17.58
N ASP A 210 0.13 -12.30 17.49
CA ASP A 210 -0.93 -11.53 16.83
C ASP A 210 -1.53 -10.53 17.84
N LEU A 211 -1.30 -9.24 17.62
CA LEU A 211 -1.75 -8.15 18.49
C LEU A 211 -3.28 -7.99 18.55
N ARG A 212 -4.04 -8.72 17.72
CA ARG A 212 -5.49 -8.90 17.93
C ARG A 212 -5.77 -9.56 19.28
N GLN A 213 -4.89 -10.45 19.74
CA GLN A 213 -4.97 -11.03 21.07
C GLN A 213 -4.33 -10.10 22.11
N PRO A 214 -4.78 -10.14 23.37
CA PRO A 214 -4.07 -9.48 24.48
C PRO A 214 -2.60 -9.90 24.51
N LEU A 215 -1.73 -9.04 25.05
CA LEU A 215 -0.32 -9.39 25.18
C LEU A 215 -0.14 -10.67 26.04
N PRO A 216 0.92 -11.47 25.78
CA PRO A 216 1.29 -12.54 26.69
C PRO A 216 1.52 -11.99 28.09
N ALA A 217 0.99 -12.67 29.12
CA ALA A 217 1.05 -12.21 30.51
C ALA A 217 2.48 -11.91 31.01
N ALA A 218 3.50 -12.57 30.44
CA ALA A 218 4.91 -12.31 30.76
C ALA A 218 5.41 -10.93 30.32
N LEU A 219 4.70 -10.23 29.43
CA LEU A 219 5.04 -8.89 28.97
C LEU A 219 4.29 -7.78 29.71
N HIS A 220 3.31 -8.12 30.54
CA HIS A 220 2.49 -7.14 31.26
C HIS A 220 3.30 -6.38 32.30
N ASP A 221 3.08 -5.07 32.39
CA ASP A 221 3.69 -4.21 33.42
C ASP A 221 5.23 -4.27 33.45
N GLN A 222 5.89 -4.57 32.33
CA GLN A 222 7.34 -4.83 32.28
C GLN A 222 8.18 -3.66 31.74
N HIS A 223 7.59 -2.69 31.04
CA HIS A 223 8.34 -1.71 30.24
C HIS A 223 8.13 -0.27 30.72
N ASP A 224 9.12 0.59 30.49
CA ASP A 224 9.08 2.01 30.90
C ASP A 224 8.46 2.91 29.83
N VAL A 225 8.70 2.55 28.57
CA VAL A 225 8.29 3.29 27.38
C VAL A 225 7.81 2.32 26.30
N ALA A 226 6.81 2.73 25.54
CA ALA A 226 6.33 1.98 24.38
C ALA A 226 6.37 2.84 23.11
N MET A 227 6.51 2.21 21.95
CA MET A 227 6.36 2.85 20.64
C MET A 227 5.59 1.96 19.69
N THR A 228 4.78 2.57 18.82
CA THR A 228 4.00 1.85 17.81
C THR A 228 3.71 2.70 16.57
N ASP A 229 3.65 2.03 15.42
CA ASP A 229 3.19 2.56 14.14
C ASP A 229 2.12 1.63 13.57
N PRO A 230 0.85 1.76 14.00
CA PRO A 230 -0.16 0.76 13.73
C PRO A 230 -0.84 0.98 12.39
N PRO A 231 -1.69 0.02 11.94
CA PRO A 231 -2.56 0.23 10.80
C PRO A 231 -3.36 1.54 10.93
N TYR A 232 -3.43 2.32 9.85
CA TYR A 232 -3.99 3.68 9.85
C TYR A 232 -5.52 3.72 9.90
N THR A 233 -6.10 3.08 10.92
CA THR A 233 -7.54 3.03 11.22
C THR A 233 -7.77 3.43 12.68
N PRO A 234 -8.91 4.05 13.05
CA PRO A 234 -9.18 4.34 14.46
C PRO A 234 -9.12 3.09 15.36
N GLU A 235 -9.61 1.96 14.85
CA GLU A 235 -9.60 0.68 15.54
C GLU A 235 -8.18 0.11 15.67
N GLY A 236 -7.34 0.26 14.64
CA GLY A 236 -5.92 -0.11 14.69
C GLY A 236 -5.14 0.75 15.69
N ALA A 237 -5.37 2.06 15.70
CA ALA A 237 -4.80 2.96 16.70
C ALA A 237 -5.21 2.53 18.12
N ARG A 238 -6.51 2.32 18.36
CA ARG A 238 -7.02 1.85 19.66
C ARG A 238 -6.37 0.53 20.09
N LEU A 239 -6.35 -0.46 19.20
CA LEU A 239 -5.83 -1.80 19.48
C LEU A 239 -4.36 -1.74 19.88
N PHE A 240 -3.50 -1.16 19.04
CA PHE A 240 -2.07 -1.16 19.28
C PHE A 240 -1.68 -0.28 20.49
N LEU A 241 -2.36 0.86 20.67
CA LEU A 241 -2.17 1.67 21.88
C LEU A 241 -2.62 0.93 23.15
N SER A 242 -3.68 0.12 23.09
CA SER A 242 -4.09 -0.71 24.23
C SER A 242 -3.04 -1.78 24.57
N ARG A 243 -2.41 -2.40 23.57
CA ARG A 243 -1.29 -3.33 23.81
C ARG A 243 -0.06 -2.62 24.35
N ALA A 244 0.22 -1.41 23.89
CA ALA A 244 1.27 -0.58 24.47
C ALA A 244 1.01 -0.30 25.95
N VAL A 245 -0.23 0.05 26.32
CA VAL A 245 -0.64 0.24 27.72
C VAL A 245 -0.50 -1.05 28.55
N GLU A 246 -0.90 -2.22 28.02
CA GLU A 246 -0.78 -3.51 28.71
C GLU A 246 0.68 -3.84 29.10
N GLY A 247 1.63 -3.50 28.23
CA GLY A 247 3.04 -3.84 28.47
C GLY A 247 3.82 -2.81 29.29
N LEU A 248 3.26 -1.63 29.52
CA LEU A 248 3.86 -0.56 30.31
C LEU A 248 3.63 -0.78 31.80
N ARG A 249 4.61 -0.41 32.62
CA ARG A 249 4.46 -0.37 34.08
C ARG A 249 3.25 0.51 34.48
N PRO A 250 2.53 0.15 35.55
CA PRO A 250 1.38 0.91 35.99
C PRO A 250 1.83 2.24 36.60
N GLY A 251 1.16 3.31 36.21
CA GLY A 251 1.42 4.64 36.75
C GLY A 251 1.14 5.74 35.73
N PRO A 252 1.03 7.01 36.18
CA PRO A 252 0.98 8.15 35.27
C PRO A 252 2.36 8.46 34.68
N ALA A 253 2.37 9.25 33.61
CA ALA A 253 3.57 9.80 32.97
C ALA A 253 4.53 8.78 32.33
N HIS A 254 4.10 7.53 32.10
CA HIS A 254 4.79 6.64 31.18
C HIS A 254 4.57 7.09 29.74
N SER A 255 5.64 7.02 28.93
CA SER A 255 5.63 7.53 27.56
C SER A 255 5.19 6.48 26.56
N ILE A 256 4.29 6.86 25.65
CA ILE A 256 3.96 6.11 24.45
C ILE A 256 4.24 7.01 23.24
N PHE A 257 5.06 6.52 22.32
CA PHE A 257 5.34 7.19 21.06
C PHE A 257 4.51 6.58 19.94
N PHE A 258 3.67 7.39 19.33
CA PHE A 258 2.64 6.96 18.41
C PHE A 258 2.86 7.62 17.04
N SER A 259 3.23 6.80 16.07
CA SER A 259 3.32 7.18 14.66
C SER A 259 2.00 6.90 13.98
N PHE A 260 1.53 7.81 13.12
CA PHE A 260 0.27 7.60 12.41
C PHE A 260 0.13 8.47 11.15
N GLY A 261 -0.62 7.99 10.18
CA GLY A 261 -1.02 8.76 8.99
C GLY A 261 -2.06 9.84 9.33
N GLY A 262 -1.83 11.07 8.86
CA GLY A 262 -2.84 12.13 8.94
C GLY A 262 -4.13 11.76 8.19
N LYS A 263 -5.26 12.28 8.68
CA LYS A 263 -6.59 12.07 8.07
C LYS A 263 -7.38 13.37 8.04
N SER A 264 -8.59 13.31 7.51
CA SER A 264 -9.53 14.43 7.61
C SER A 264 -9.79 14.80 9.08
N PRO A 265 -10.20 16.05 9.38
CA PRO A 265 -10.44 16.49 10.75
C PRO A 265 -11.42 15.59 11.52
N ASP A 266 -12.50 15.14 10.88
CA ASP A 266 -13.51 14.29 11.51
C ASP A 266 -12.96 12.90 11.85
N GLU A 267 -12.16 12.30 10.96
CA GLU A 267 -11.48 11.02 11.23
C GLU A 267 -10.41 11.15 12.30
N MET A 268 -9.70 12.29 12.35
CA MET A 268 -8.72 12.57 13.41
C MET A 268 -9.38 12.75 14.77
N LEU A 269 -10.58 13.33 14.82
CA LEU A 269 -11.36 13.42 16.05
C LEU A 269 -11.76 12.03 16.57
N GLU A 270 -12.08 11.07 15.68
CA GLU A 270 -12.33 9.68 16.08
C GLU A 270 -11.08 9.05 16.70
N VAL A 271 -9.90 9.20 16.06
CA VAL A 271 -8.62 8.70 16.60
C VAL A 271 -8.32 9.30 17.98
N GLN A 272 -8.52 10.61 18.15
CA GLN A 272 -8.31 11.28 19.44
C GLN A 272 -9.26 10.78 20.53
N ARG A 273 -10.52 10.47 20.19
CA ARG A 273 -11.46 9.85 21.12
C ARG A 273 -11.00 8.47 21.57
N GLU A 274 -10.42 7.68 20.67
CA GLU A 274 -9.86 6.37 21.02
C GLU A 274 -8.66 6.50 21.97
N ILE A 275 -7.76 7.45 21.73
CA ILE A 275 -6.64 7.77 22.62
C ILE A 275 -7.15 8.16 24.01
N MET A 276 -8.13 9.07 24.07
CA MET A 276 -8.73 9.51 25.34
C MET A 276 -9.46 8.38 26.08
N ALA A 277 -10.11 7.47 25.36
CA ALA A 277 -10.81 6.33 25.96
C ALA A 277 -9.86 5.35 26.66
N LEU A 278 -8.57 5.33 26.27
CA LEU A 278 -7.50 4.59 26.94
C LEU A 278 -6.90 5.37 28.15
N GLY A 279 -7.47 6.54 28.48
CA GLY A 279 -6.96 7.40 29.55
C GLY A 279 -5.59 8.03 29.22
N LEU A 280 -5.24 8.12 27.94
CA LEU A 280 -3.98 8.73 27.49
C LEU A 280 -4.17 10.21 27.19
N VAL A 281 -3.11 11.00 27.44
CA VAL A 281 -3.08 12.44 27.11
C VAL A 281 -2.00 12.72 26.07
N THR A 282 -2.24 13.69 25.20
CA THR A 282 -1.23 14.17 24.24
C THR A 282 -0.30 15.15 24.92
N ASN A 283 0.98 14.81 25.00
CA ASN A 283 2.04 15.68 25.48
C ASN A 283 2.72 16.45 24.34
N GLY A 284 2.86 15.83 23.16
CA GLY A 284 3.43 16.47 21.98
C GLY A 284 2.83 15.90 20.68
N TYR A 285 2.80 16.71 19.62
CA TYR A 285 2.28 16.33 18.32
C TYR A 285 3.06 17.05 17.21
N ILE A 286 3.85 16.30 16.44
CA ILE A 286 4.69 16.84 15.38
C ILE A 286 4.19 16.32 14.03
N ARG A 287 3.80 17.24 13.13
CA ARG A 287 3.34 16.89 11.77
C ARG A 287 4.50 16.56 10.85
N ASN A 288 4.24 15.71 9.86
CA ASN A 288 5.21 15.32 8.82
C ASN A 288 6.54 14.80 9.40
N PHE A 289 6.49 14.27 10.62
CA PHE A 289 7.65 13.77 11.32
C PHE A 289 8.16 12.47 10.71
N ASN A 290 7.23 11.55 10.45
CA ASN A 290 7.54 10.28 9.83
C ASN A 290 7.53 10.42 8.32
N GLU A 291 8.61 10.04 7.65
CA GLU A 291 8.67 9.91 6.21
C GLU A 291 8.80 8.45 5.82
N TYR A 292 7.99 8.03 4.85
CA TYR A 292 7.89 6.64 4.41
C TYR A 292 8.37 6.48 2.96
N GLU A 293 9.03 5.36 2.70
CA GLU A 293 9.42 4.95 1.35
C GLU A 293 8.16 4.61 0.53
N GLY A 294 8.15 5.06 -0.72
CA GLY A 294 6.95 5.01 -1.56
C GLY A 294 6.06 6.25 -1.49
N SER A 295 4.98 6.27 -2.27
CA SER A 295 4.07 7.42 -2.38
C SER A 295 2.73 7.12 -1.69
N GLY A 296 2.70 7.30 -0.37
CA GLY A 296 1.46 7.24 0.41
C GLY A 296 0.47 8.37 0.05
N ILE A 297 -0.80 8.22 0.43
CA ILE A 297 -1.92 9.15 0.11
C ILE A 297 -1.61 10.61 0.51
N LEU A 298 -0.82 10.80 1.58
CA LEU A 298 -0.37 12.11 2.08
C LEU A 298 1.02 12.52 1.58
N GLY A 299 1.49 11.96 0.46
CA GLY A 299 2.85 12.21 0.00
C GLY A 299 3.92 11.52 0.87
N GLY A 300 3.55 10.36 1.43
CA GLY A 300 4.45 9.50 2.20
C GLY A 300 4.91 10.11 3.53
N VAL A 301 4.04 10.86 4.22
CA VAL A 301 4.35 11.40 5.55
C VAL A 301 3.26 11.10 6.57
N GLY A 302 3.67 10.96 7.83
CA GLY A 302 2.81 10.80 9.00
C GLY A 302 3.17 11.79 10.10
N PHE A 303 2.32 11.90 11.12
CA PHE A 303 2.64 12.63 12.34
C PHE A 303 3.26 11.69 13.37
N PHE A 304 3.88 12.30 14.38
CA PHE A 304 4.45 11.62 15.53
C PHE A 304 3.95 12.27 16.80
N GLN A 305 3.32 11.48 17.65
CA GLN A 305 2.65 11.94 18.85
C GLN A 305 3.31 11.33 20.08
N HIS A 306 3.67 12.17 21.04
CA HIS A 306 4.12 11.75 22.36
C HIS A 306 2.91 11.76 23.28
N LEU A 307 2.50 10.57 23.70
CA LEU A 307 1.40 10.35 24.62
C LEU A 307 1.95 10.01 26.01
N LEU A 308 1.20 10.39 27.03
CA LEU A 308 1.48 10.03 28.41
C LEU A 308 0.31 9.27 29.02
N THR A 309 0.63 8.25 29.82
CA THR A 309 -0.34 7.62 30.72
C THR A 309 -0.78 8.60 31.80
N THR A 310 -1.98 8.39 32.33
CA THR A 310 -2.55 9.17 33.43
C THR A 310 -2.96 8.23 34.57
N SER A 311 -3.35 8.79 35.71
CA SER A 311 -3.92 8.00 36.81
C SER A 311 -5.20 7.24 36.40
N SER A 312 -5.86 7.64 35.30
CA SER A 312 -7.04 6.96 34.75
C SER A 312 -6.71 5.82 33.78
N THR A 313 -5.47 5.74 33.27
CA THR A 313 -5.08 4.71 32.30
C THR A 313 -5.23 3.30 32.86
N ALA A 314 -4.88 3.07 34.13
CA ALA A 314 -5.06 1.78 34.79
C ALA A 314 -6.54 1.37 34.95
N SER A 315 -7.46 2.33 34.87
CA SER A 315 -8.91 2.10 34.92
C SER A 315 -9.52 1.93 33.53
N ALA A 316 -8.74 2.04 32.46
CA ALA A 316 -9.22 1.81 31.11
C ALA A 316 -9.65 0.34 30.97
N PRO A 317 -10.78 0.05 30.30
CA PRO A 317 -11.22 -1.33 30.12
C PRO A 317 -10.17 -2.13 29.36
N ALA A 318 -9.74 -3.25 29.93
CA ALA A 318 -8.86 -4.18 29.25
C ALA A 318 -9.51 -4.62 27.93
N GLN A 319 -8.76 -4.50 26.83
CA GLN A 319 -9.23 -4.95 25.53
C GLN A 319 -9.00 -6.45 25.42
N GLY A 320 -10.08 -7.22 25.32
CA GLY A 320 -10.01 -8.64 24.99
C GLY A 320 -9.52 -8.89 23.55
N GLU A 321 -9.85 -10.07 23.03
CA GLU A 321 -9.61 -10.40 21.63
C GLU A 321 -10.34 -9.44 20.68
N TYR A 322 -9.62 -8.95 19.66
CA TYR A 322 -10.18 -8.11 18.61
C TYR A 322 -10.45 -8.94 17.33
N GLY A 323 -11.73 -9.23 17.07
CA GLY A 323 -12.19 -9.92 15.85
C GLY A 323 -12.63 -9.00 14.70
N GLY A 324 -12.40 -7.69 14.81
CA GLY A 324 -12.83 -6.70 13.80
C GLY A 324 -11.87 -6.56 12.62
N PRO A 325 -12.24 -5.79 11.58
CA PRO A 325 -11.33 -5.46 10.48
C PRO A 325 -10.21 -4.55 11.02
N LEU A 326 -8.96 -4.85 10.69
CA LEU A 326 -7.80 -4.14 11.24
C LEU A 326 -7.07 -3.37 10.14
N TYR A 327 -6.75 -4.07 9.04
CA TYR A 327 -5.98 -3.54 7.93
C TYR A 327 -6.85 -2.83 6.90
N THR A 328 -6.25 -1.97 6.09
CA THR A 328 -6.91 -1.24 5.00
C THR A 328 -7.53 -2.22 4.00
N GLY A 329 -6.87 -3.37 3.78
CA GLY A 329 -7.42 -4.50 3.00
C GLY A 329 -8.74 -5.04 3.56
N ASP A 330 -8.79 -5.30 4.88
CA ASP A 330 -9.97 -5.85 5.58
C ASP A 330 -11.20 -4.93 5.46
N LYS A 331 -10.98 -3.62 5.40
CA LYS A 331 -12.05 -2.63 5.28
C LYS A 331 -12.60 -2.52 3.87
N ARG A 332 -11.80 -2.82 2.84
CA ARG A 332 -12.23 -2.78 1.43
C ARG A 332 -13.17 -3.92 1.06
N THR A 333 -13.13 -5.03 1.79
CA THR A 333 -13.98 -6.20 1.57
C THR A 333 -15.34 -6.11 2.26
N ARG A 334 -15.58 -5.08 3.08
CA ARG A 334 -16.85 -4.87 3.81
C ARG A 334 -17.74 -3.83 3.17
N GLN A 335 -19.05 -3.98 3.40
CA GLN A 335 -20.04 -2.97 3.04
C GLN A 335 -19.89 -1.74 3.95
N ARG A 336 -20.09 -0.55 3.39
CA ARG A 336 -20.11 0.73 4.07
C ARG A 336 -21.47 1.39 3.88
N ALA A 337 -22.00 1.98 4.93
CA ALA A 337 -23.21 2.77 4.87
C ALA A 337 -22.94 4.11 4.19
N TYR A 338 -23.79 4.53 3.24
CA TYR A 338 -23.73 5.84 2.58
C TYR A 338 -25.05 6.59 2.81
N ALA A 339 -24.98 7.79 3.39
CA ALA A 339 -26.15 8.62 3.59
C ALA A 339 -26.38 9.53 2.38
N CYS A 340 -27.57 9.51 1.78
CA CYS A 340 -27.96 10.47 0.76
C CYS A 340 -28.08 11.87 1.37
N VAL A 341 -27.35 12.84 0.81
CA VAL A 341 -27.36 14.23 1.33
C VAL A 341 -28.72 14.90 1.13
N ALA A 342 -29.48 14.48 0.12
CA ALA A 342 -30.77 15.10 -0.21
C ALA A 342 -31.94 14.63 0.67
N CYS A 343 -31.92 13.39 1.16
CA CYS A 343 -33.06 12.82 1.91
C CYS A 343 -32.68 12.02 3.15
N GLY A 344 -31.38 11.89 3.47
CA GLY A 344 -30.88 11.18 4.63
C GLY A 344 -30.87 9.64 4.51
N GLU A 345 -31.31 9.09 3.38
CA GLU A 345 -31.41 7.63 3.19
C GLU A 345 -30.04 6.95 3.32
N ILE A 346 -29.97 5.87 4.11
CA ILE A 346 -28.74 5.13 4.35
C ILE A 346 -28.70 3.90 3.44
N VAL A 347 -27.70 3.86 2.56
CA VAL A 347 -27.55 2.82 1.55
C VAL A 347 -26.28 2.02 1.81
N PRO A 348 -26.35 0.67 1.96
CA PRO A 348 -25.16 -0.17 2.02
C PRO A 348 -24.45 -0.23 0.66
N VAL A 349 -23.13 -0.08 0.66
CA VAL A 349 -22.29 -0.11 -0.55
C VAL A 349 -21.02 -0.90 -0.29
N GLY A 350 -20.74 -1.91 -1.11
CA GLY A 350 -19.54 -2.75 -1.02
C GLY A 350 -19.83 -4.19 -1.40
N THR A 351 -18.88 -5.09 -1.12
CA THR A 351 -18.99 -6.51 -1.47
C THR A 351 -20.25 -7.12 -0.85
N GLY A 352 -21.11 -7.72 -1.69
CA GLY A 352 -22.40 -8.32 -1.28
C GLY A 352 -23.58 -7.34 -1.19
N ALA A 353 -23.37 -6.02 -1.29
CA ALA A 353 -24.47 -5.06 -1.34
C ALA A 353 -25.02 -4.91 -2.76
N ARG A 354 -26.26 -4.38 -2.89
CA ARG A 354 -26.87 -4.03 -4.18
C ARG A 354 -25.96 -3.14 -5.05
N TRP A 355 -25.23 -2.22 -4.43
CA TRP A 355 -24.20 -1.43 -5.08
C TRP A 355 -22.83 -1.86 -4.58
N THR A 356 -22.01 -2.41 -5.46
CA THR A 356 -20.65 -2.88 -5.12
C THR A 356 -19.65 -1.74 -4.97
N SER A 357 -19.98 -0.54 -5.45
CA SER A 357 -19.17 0.67 -5.30
C SER A 357 -20.03 1.92 -5.21
N VAL A 358 -19.47 3.00 -4.66
CA VAL A 358 -20.15 4.30 -4.56
C VAL A 358 -20.38 4.90 -5.94
N ALA A 359 -19.54 4.57 -6.91
CA ALA A 359 -19.72 4.99 -8.29
C ALA A 359 -21.02 4.42 -8.86
N ALA A 360 -21.27 3.11 -8.67
CA ALA A 360 -22.51 2.48 -9.10
C ALA A 360 -23.74 3.08 -8.40
N LEU A 361 -23.66 3.35 -7.08
CA LEU A 361 -24.74 4.03 -6.36
C LEU A 361 -24.98 5.47 -6.89
N ARG A 362 -23.93 6.16 -7.32
CA ARG A 362 -24.06 7.51 -7.89
C ARG A 362 -24.66 7.51 -9.28
N GLU A 363 -24.44 6.47 -10.07
CA GLU A 363 -25.00 6.28 -11.40
C GLU A 363 -26.51 6.00 -11.33
N ASP A 364 -26.92 5.12 -10.41
CA ASP A 364 -28.34 4.79 -10.19
C ASP A 364 -29.13 5.89 -9.44
N GLY A 365 -28.44 6.69 -8.61
CA GLY A 365 -29.08 7.67 -7.73
C GLY A 365 -29.70 7.03 -6.49
N CYS A 366 -30.14 7.88 -5.54
CA CYS A 366 -30.63 7.38 -4.26
C CYS A 366 -31.91 6.57 -4.47
N PRO A 367 -32.03 5.36 -3.90
CA PRO A 367 -33.21 4.51 -4.10
C PRO A 367 -34.52 5.17 -3.64
N ARG A 368 -34.44 6.13 -2.72
CA ARG A 368 -35.60 6.83 -2.19
C ARG A 368 -35.99 8.09 -2.96
N CYS A 369 -35.02 8.90 -3.41
CA CYS A 369 -35.32 10.21 -3.99
C CYS A 369 -34.76 10.40 -5.41
N GLY A 370 -34.04 9.41 -5.96
CA GLY A 370 -33.37 9.48 -7.26
C GLY A 370 -32.19 10.45 -7.33
N LYS A 371 -31.87 11.16 -6.23
CA LYS A 371 -30.83 12.20 -6.21
C LYS A 371 -29.49 11.66 -5.67
N GLY A 372 -28.45 12.47 -5.82
CA GLY A 372 -27.22 12.44 -5.03
C GLY A 372 -26.92 13.85 -4.49
N PRO A 373 -25.74 14.12 -3.89
CA PRO A 373 -24.61 13.23 -3.62
C PRO A 373 -24.79 12.37 -2.34
N PHE A 374 -23.88 11.42 -2.12
CA PHE A 374 -23.87 10.53 -0.95
C PHE A 374 -22.65 10.79 -0.06
N ARG A 375 -22.86 10.88 1.25
CA ARG A 375 -21.82 10.97 2.29
C ARG A 375 -21.46 9.57 2.80
N PRO A 376 -20.17 9.21 2.90
CA PRO A 376 -19.76 7.97 3.53
C PRO A 376 -20.11 7.99 5.02
N GLY A 377 -20.59 6.86 5.54
CA GLY A 377 -20.84 6.60 6.96
C GLY A 377 -20.03 5.40 7.44
N ARG A 378 -20.50 4.76 8.52
CA ARG A 378 -19.81 3.63 9.18
C ARG A 378 -19.68 2.40 8.28
N LEU A 379 -18.65 1.60 8.52
CA LEU A 379 -18.60 0.23 8.00
C LEU A 379 -19.72 -0.58 8.63
N LEU A 380 -20.39 -1.39 7.82
CA LEU A 380 -21.43 -2.28 8.29
C LEU A 380 -20.78 -3.57 8.85
N PRO A 381 -21.39 -4.18 9.88
CA PRO A 381 -20.99 -5.51 10.32
C PRO A 381 -21.00 -6.48 9.12
N ALA A 382 -20.10 -7.46 9.12
CA ALA A 382 -20.22 -8.55 8.17
C ALA A 382 -21.57 -9.25 8.42
N GLU A 383 -22.40 -9.41 7.38
CA GLU A 383 -23.57 -10.28 7.49
C GLU A 383 -23.06 -11.68 7.87
N GLN A 384 -23.42 -12.15 9.06
CA GLN A 384 -23.42 -13.58 9.31
C GLN A 384 -24.36 -14.20 8.27
N PRO A 385 -24.00 -15.34 7.65
CA PRO A 385 -24.90 -16.02 6.74
C PRO A 385 -26.22 -16.23 7.50
N THR A 386 -27.27 -15.60 7.00
CA THR A 386 -28.61 -15.72 7.55
C THR A 386 -29.01 -17.18 7.49
N ALA A 387 -29.06 -17.82 8.66
CA ALA A 387 -29.73 -19.09 8.82
C ALA A 387 -31.22 -18.88 8.50
N ALA A 388 -31.64 -19.33 7.33
CA ALA A 388 -33.04 -19.55 6.99
C ALA A 388 -33.04 -20.70 5.95
N THR A 389 -33.75 -21.80 6.12
CA THR A 389 -35.02 -21.98 6.83
C THR A 389 -35.13 -23.43 7.27
N GLU A 390 -35.57 -23.66 8.49
CA GLU A 390 -35.88 -24.98 9.04
C GLU A 390 -36.96 -25.67 8.19
N THR A 391 -36.63 -26.85 7.68
CA THR A 391 -37.59 -27.81 7.12
C THR A 391 -38.27 -28.54 8.29
N PRO A 392 -39.60 -28.79 8.26
CA PRO A 392 -40.29 -29.37 9.40
C PRO A 392 -39.77 -30.76 9.76
N VAL A 393 -39.59 -30.95 11.06
CA VAL A 393 -39.15 -32.15 11.75
C VAL A 393 -40.06 -33.35 11.45
N LEU A 394 -39.46 -34.45 10.99
CA LEU A 394 -40.03 -35.81 11.07
C LEU A 394 -39.46 -36.51 12.31
N ALA A 395 -40.34 -37.27 12.98
CA ALA A 395 -40.19 -37.86 14.32
C ALA A 395 -38.95 -38.76 14.53
N PRO A 396 -38.52 -38.98 15.80
CA PRO A 396 -37.22 -39.54 16.11
C PRO A 396 -37.20 -41.08 16.06
N ALA A 397 -36.09 -41.63 15.58
CA ALA A 397 -35.71 -43.04 15.73
C ALA A 397 -34.41 -43.14 16.55
N PRO A 398 -34.15 -44.28 17.23
CA PRO A 398 -33.56 -44.32 18.56
C PRO A 398 -32.03 -44.25 18.59
N ALA A 399 -31.52 -43.88 19.76
CA ALA A 399 -30.10 -43.68 20.05
C ALA A 399 -29.25 -44.96 19.93
N PRO A 400 -28.03 -44.90 19.37
CA PRO A 400 -26.99 -45.87 19.61
C PRO A 400 -25.96 -45.37 20.64
N ALA A 401 -25.34 -46.36 21.27
CA ALA A 401 -24.50 -46.35 22.47
C ALA A 401 -23.12 -45.64 22.31
N PRO A 402 -22.33 -45.49 23.40
CA PRO A 402 -21.21 -44.56 23.45
C PRO A 402 -19.98 -45.07 22.67
N ALA A 403 -19.32 -44.16 21.95
CA ALA A 403 -18.11 -44.43 21.19
C ALA A 403 -16.82 -44.11 22.00
N PRO A 404 -15.70 -44.78 21.69
CA PRO A 404 -14.46 -44.77 22.47
C PRO A 404 -13.55 -43.55 22.21
N THR A 405 -12.53 -43.41 23.06
CA THR A 405 -11.46 -42.39 23.08
C THR A 405 -10.58 -42.34 21.80
N PRO A 406 -9.83 -41.24 21.56
CA PRO A 406 -9.68 -40.62 20.25
C PRO A 406 -8.46 -41.09 19.45
N ALA A 407 -8.63 -41.18 18.12
CA ALA A 407 -7.55 -41.36 17.16
C ALA A 407 -7.23 -40.04 16.43
N LYS A 408 -5.92 -39.79 16.28
CA LYS A 408 -5.16 -38.89 15.39
C LYS A 408 -5.90 -37.75 14.64
N ALA A 409 -5.42 -36.53 14.86
CA ALA A 409 -5.78 -35.31 14.15
C ALA A 409 -5.66 -35.42 12.62
N PRO A 410 -6.64 -34.90 11.85
CA PRO A 410 -6.55 -34.82 10.39
C PRO A 410 -5.70 -33.63 9.93
N ALA A 411 -5.06 -33.84 8.78
CA ALA A 411 -4.25 -32.88 8.03
C ALA A 411 -5.06 -31.63 7.60
N PRO A 412 -4.38 -30.49 7.35
CA PRO A 412 -5.04 -29.23 6.99
C PRO A 412 -5.86 -29.36 5.69
N ALA A 413 -7.04 -28.74 5.72
CA ALA A 413 -7.99 -28.74 4.63
C ALA A 413 -7.41 -28.13 3.35
N THR A 414 -7.63 -28.82 2.24
CA THR A 414 -7.34 -28.35 0.88
C THR A 414 -8.16 -27.10 0.58
N PRO A 415 -7.56 -26.04 -0.01
CA PRO A 415 -8.30 -24.84 -0.37
C PRO A 415 -9.35 -25.14 -1.45
N THR A 416 -10.56 -24.65 -1.22
CA THR A 416 -11.70 -24.72 -2.14
C THR A 416 -11.34 -24.07 -3.49
N PRO A 417 -11.64 -24.69 -4.65
CA PRO A 417 -11.26 -24.13 -5.95
C PRO A 417 -12.05 -22.85 -6.24
N ARG A 418 -11.32 -21.79 -6.62
CA ARG A 418 -11.89 -20.53 -7.14
C ARG A 418 -12.47 -20.81 -8.54
N THR A 419 -13.78 -20.62 -8.71
CA THR A 419 -14.57 -21.07 -9.89
C THR A 419 -14.71 -20.03 -11.01
N THR A 420 -13.73 -19.15 -11.23
CA THR A 420 -13.70 -18.24 -12.40
C THR A 420 -12.30 -18.16 -12.99
N GLY A 421 -11.76 -19.28 -13.48
CA GLY A 421 -10.50 -19.34 -14.22
C GLY A 421 -10.73 -19.35 -15.73
N TRP A 422 -9.73 -18.93 -16.51
CA TRP A 422 -9.73 -19.12 -17.96
C TRP A 422 -9.80 -20.62 -18.30
N HIS A 423 -10.64 -20.99 -19.28
CA HIS A 423 -10.76 -22.36 -19.77
C HIS A 423 -10.21 -22.47 -21.19
N PRO A 424 -9.48 -23.55 -21.53
CA PRO A 424 -8.97 -23.75 -22.88
C PRO A 424 -10.13 -23.81 -23.89
N PRO A 425 -9.97 -23.21 -25.08
CA PRO A 425 -11.04 -23.14 -26.07
C PRO A 425 -11.41 -24.54 -26.58
N THR A 426 -12.69 -24.74 -26.89
CA THR A 426 -13.16 -25.95 -27.57
C THR A 426 -12.47 -26.10 -28.93
N PRO A 427 -12.38 -27.32 -29.50
CA PRO A 427 -11.81 -27.52 -30.84
C PRO A 427 -12.45 -26.63 -31.91
N GLU A 428 -13.77 -26.43 -31.83
CA GLU A 428 -14.52 -25.53 -32.72
C GLU A 428 -14.13 -24.06 -32.53
N ALA A 429 -14.04 -23.58 -31.29
CA ALA A 429 -13.60 -22.21 -30.99
C ALA A 429 -12.15 -21.96 -31.41
N ARG A 430 -11.28 -22.98 -31.27
CA ARG A 430 -9.90 -22.95 -31.75
C ARG A 430 -9.84 -22.85 -33.28
N ALA A 431 -10.64 -23.65 -33.99
CA ALA A 431 -10.72 -23.59 -35.44
C ALA A 431 -11.25 -22.23 -35.92
N ALA A 432 -12.27 -21.68 -35.26
CA ALA A 432 -12.79 -20.35 -35.55
C ALA A 432 -11.76 -19.24 -35.29
N LEU A 433 -11.00 -19.32 -34.20
CA LEU A 433 -9.92 -18.37 -33.92
C LEU A 433 -8.81 -18.47 -34.98
N ALA A 434 -8.40 -19.67 -35.35
CA ALA A 434 -7.41 -19.89 -36.41
C ALA A 434 -7.89 -19.33 -37.77
N GLN A 435 -9.18 -19.43 -38.07
CA GLN A 435 -9.77 -18.86 -39.28
C GLN A 435 -9.76 -17.33 -39.27
N ARG A 436 -10.07 -16.69 -38.14
CA ARG A 436 -10.02 -15.22 -38.01
C ARG A 436 -8.60 -14.66 -38.00
N ALA A 437 -7.68 -15.39 -37.36
CA ALA A 437 -6.26 -15.05 -37.33
C ALA A 437 -5.52 -15.42 -38.62
N TYR A 438 -6.16 -16.10 -39.57
CA TYR A 438 -5.56 -16.43 -40.87
C TYR A 438 -5.03 -15.16 -41.57
N PRO A 439 -3.83 -15.19 -42.18
CA PRO A 439 -2.97 -16.35 -42.46
C PRO A 439 -1.94 -16.68 -41.36
N TYR A 440 -2.09 -16.13 -40.16
CA TYR A 440 -1.06 -16.21 -39.12
C TYR A 440 -1.18 -17.48 -38.27
N LEU A 441 -0.04 -18.10 -37.99
CA LEU A 441 0.07 -19.30 -37.15
C LEU A 441 1.06 -19.07 -36.01
N THR A 442 0.88 -19.77 -34.89
CA THR A 442 1.82 -19.73 -33.77
C THR A 442 2.78 -20.92 -33.80
N ARG A 443 4.05 -20.68 -33.50
CA ARG A 443 5.04 -21.71 -33.23
C ARG A 443 5.94 -21.32 -32.07
N GLN A 444 6.68 -22.29 -31.54
CA GLN A 444 7.76 -22.01 -30.61
C GLN A 444 8.83 -21.15 -31.30
N ALA A 445 9.31 -20.13 -30.59
CA ALA A 445 10.37 -19.26 -31.07
C ALA A 445 11.73 -19.98 -31.09
N ASP A 446 12.58 -19.63 -32.05
CA ASP A 446 13.96 -20.09 -32.15
C ASP A 446 14.95 -18.94 -32.43
N GLU A 447 16.24 -19.25 -32.57
CA GLU A 447 17.30 -18.27 -32.69
C GLU A 447 17.14 -17.34 -33.90
N ARG A 448 16.44 -17.79 -34.95
CA ARG A 448 16.19 -16.98 -36.16
C ARG A 448 15.21 -15.84 -35.89
N ASP A 449 14.38 -15.98 -34.86
CA ASP A 449 13.37 -14.98 -34.49
C ASP A 449 13.95 -13.88 -33.60
N LEU A 450 15.12 -14.09 -33.00
CA LEU A 450 15.72 -13.16 -32.02
C LEU A 450 15.78 -11.71 -32.49
N PRO A 451 16.16 -11.40 -33.76
CA PRO A 451 16.14 -10.02 -34.25
C PRO A 451 14.74 -9.39 -34.21
N ALA A 452 13.71 -10.12 -34.67
CA ALA A 452 12.33 -9.64 -34.68
C ALA A 452 11.77 -9.51 -33.25
N ILE A 453 12.06 -10.49 -32.40
CA ILE A 453 11.67 -10.45 -30.98
C ILE A 453 12.35 -9.27 -30.26
N GLY A 454 13.63 -9.02 -30.55
CA GLY A 454 14.35 -7.87 -30.02
C GLY A 454 13.69 -6.55 -30.38
N ALA A 455 13.17 -6.43 -31.61
CA ALA A 455 12.41 -5.27 -32.05
C ALA A 455 11.06 -5.14 -31.31
N PHE A 456 10.34 -6.25 -31.11
CA PHE A 456 9.10 -6.25 -30.32
C PHE A 456 9.33 -5.82 -28.86
N GLU A 457 10.37 -6.32 -28.20
CA GLU A 457 10.71 -5.91 -26.82
C GLU A 457 11.13 -4.44 -26.75
N ALA A 458 11.85 -3.93 -27.75
CA ALA A 458 12.16 -2.51 -27.85
C ALA A 458 10.90 -1.65 -27.96
N GLU A 459 9.91 -2.07 -28.76
CA GLU A 459 8.63 -1.38 -28.87
C GLU A 459 7.83 -1.43 -27.55
N ILE A 460 7.74 -2.60 -26.92
CA ILE A 460 7.10 -2.76 -25.60
C ILE A 460 7.77 -1.85 -24.58
N ALA A 461 9.11 -1.79 -24.58
CA ALA A 461 9.87 -0.95 -23.67
C ALA A 461 9.57 0.54 -23.90
N ARG A 462 9.54 0.99 -25.16
CA ARG A 462 9.22 2.38 -25.51
C ARG A 462 7.82 2.78 -25.05
N VAL A 463 6.83 1.91 -25.23
CA VAL A 463 5.44 2.14 -24.78
C VAL A 463 5.30 2.08 -23.25
N SER A 464 6.07 1.23 -22.57
CA SER A 464 5.91 0.97 -21.14
C SER A 464 6.79 1.84 -20.23
N PHE A 465 7.87 2.43 -20.76
CA PHE A 465 8.88 3.14 -19.98
C PHE A 465 9.26 4.53 -20.54
N GLY A 466 8.75 4.96 -21.70
CA GLY A 466 8.97 6.32 -22.22
C GLY A 466 10.45 6.64 -22.42
N GLU A 467 10.92 7.77 -21.86
CA GLU A 467 12.31 8.26 -21.99
C GLU A 467 13.36 7.37 -21.28
N ASP A 468 12.94 6.50 -20.35
CA ASP A 468 13.83 5.56 -19.64
C ASP A 468 13.91 4.16 -20.30
N ALA A 469 13.34 4.01 -21.50
CA ALA A 469 13.31 2.73 -22.19
C ALA A 469 14.69 2.34 -22.74
N ILE A 470 15.15 1.13 -22.42
CA ILE A 470 16.18 0.47 -23.24
C ILE A 470 15.47 0.02 -24.51
N ASP A 471 15.62 0.77 -25.60
CA ASP A 471 14.94 0.50 -26.87
C ASP A 471 15.85 0.02 -28.00
N ASP A 472 17.08 -0.41 -27.66
CA ASP A 472 18.01 -1.07 -28.58
C ASP A 472 17.60 -2.54 -28.85
N PRO A 473 17.15 -2.88 -30.09
CA PRO A 473 16.74 -4.23 -30.45
C PRO A 473 17.88 -5.26 -30.35
N ALA A 474 19.14 -4.86 -30.59
CA ALA A 474 20.27 -5.78 -30.55
C ALA A 474 20.58 -6.22 -29.11
N ARG A 475 20.47 -5.29 -28.15
CA ARG A 475 20.61 -5.58 -26.72
C ARG A 475 19.50 -6.49 -26.21
N TRP A 476 18.25 -6.30 -26.67
CA TRP A 476 17.15 -7.22 -26.37
C TRP A 476 17.37 -8.60 -26.97
N SER A 477 17.80 -8.68 -28.23
CA SER A 477 18.12 -9.94 -28.91
C SER A 477 19.17 -10.74 -28.13
N ALA A 478 20.25 -10.10 -27.69
CA ALA A 478 21.30 -10.75 -26.91
C ALA A 478 20.81 -11.22 -25.53
N ARG A 479 19.94 -10.44 -24.85
CA ARG A 479 19.35 -10.84 -23.57
C ARG A 479 18.44 -12.06 -23.74
N LEU A 480 17.61 -12.05 -24.78
CA LEU A 480 16.65 -13.11 -25.06
C LEU A 480 17.33 -14.39 -25.54
N GLY A 481 18.44 -14.30 -26.29
CA GLY A 481 19.24 -15.48 -26.64
C GLY A 481 19.68 -16.27 -25.41
N ARG A 482 20.25 -15.59 -24.40
CA ARG A 482 20.62 -16.22 -23.11
C ARG A 482 19.43 -16.77 -22.32
N ALA A 483 18.25 -16.15 -22.46
CA ALA A 483 17.03 -16.63 -21.81
C ALA A 483 16.46 -17.87 -22.53
N MET A 484 16.55 -17.90 -23.86
CA MET A 484 16.10 -19.00 -24.72
C MET A 484 16.93 -20.26 -24.48
N GLU A 485 18.25 -20.12 -24.26
CA GLU A 485 19.13 -21.24 -23.84
C GLU A 485 18.66 -21.91 -22.54
N LYS A 486 18.10 -21.13 -21.59
CA LYS A 486 17.64 -21.64 -20.29
C LYS A 486 16.20 -22.14 -20.32
N SER A 487 15.32 -21.46 -21.03
CA SER A 487 13.88 -21.76 -21.04
C SER A 487 13.18 -21.18 -22.27
N LYS A 488 13.25 -21.93 -23.38
CA LYS A 488 12.55 -21.58 -24.64
C LYS A 488 11.08 -22.01 -24.71
N GLU A 489 10.61 -22.87 -23.80
CA GLU A 489 9.30 -23.53 -23.94
C GLU A 489 8.10 -22.58 -23.86
N GLY A 490 8.23 -21.48 -23.11
CA GLY A 490 7.19 -20.45 -23.03
C GLY A 490 7.41 -19.26 -23.98
N MET A 491 8.32 -19.37 -24.95
CA MET A 491 8.60 -18.34 -25.96
C MET A 491 7.90 -18.71 -27.27
N ILE A 492 6.92 -17.90 -27.69
CA ILE A 492 6.02 -18.22 -28.80
C ILE A 492 5.96 -17.03 -29.75
N VAL A 493 6.09 -17.29 -31.05
CA VAL A 493 5.90 -16.28 -32.11
C VAL A 493 4.66 -16.62 -32.93
N ALA A 494 3.98 -15.58 -33.40
CA ALA A 494 3.01 -15.67 -34.48
C ALA A 494 3.73 -15.26 -35.77
N HIS A 495 3.58 -16.02 -36.85
CA HIS A 495 4.26 -15.78 -38.11
C HIS A 495 3.31 -15.79 -39.29
N GLY A 496 3.66 -15.04 -40.34
CA GLY A 496 2.98 -15.08 -41.63
C GLY A 496 3.36 -16.30 -42.47
N PRO A 497 2.77 -16.44 -43.68
CA PRO A 497 3.11 -17.50 -44.64
C PRO A 497 4.61 -17.60 -44.96
N ASP A 498 5.29 -16.45 -44.99
CA ASP A 498 6.72 -16.34 -45.31
C ASP A 498 7.63 -16.71 -44.13
N GLY A 499 7.06 -17.08 -42.98
CA GLY A 499 7.80 -17.47 -41.77
C GLY A 499 8.26 -16.31 -40.89
N GLU A 500 8.12 -15.07 -41.38
CA GLU A 500 8.41 -13.82 -40.66
C GLU A 500 7.53 -13.65 -39.40
N PRO A 501 8.13 -13.40 -38.22
CA PRO A 501 7.38 -13.11 -37.00
C PRO A 501 6.59 -11.80 -37.09
N VAL A 502 5.28 -11.90 -36.87
CA VAL A 502 4.35 -10.76 -36.80
C VAL A 502 3.79 -10.53 -35.39
N GLY A 503 4.14 -11.40 -34.44
CA GLY A 503 3.81 -11.24 -33.04
C GLY A 503 4.64 -12.14 -32.14
N TRP A 504 4.66 -11.80 -30.86
CA TRP A 504 5.53 -12.37 -29.84
C TRP A 504 4.80 -12.51 -28.52
N CYS A 505 4.97 -13.63 -27.84
CA CYS A 505 4.47 -13.90 -26.50
C CYS A 505 5.55 -14.63 -25.69
N TRP A 506 5.80 -14.14 -24.46
CA TRP A 506 6.70 -14.79 -23.54
C TRP A 506 6.07 -15.05 -22.18
N VAL A 507 6.06 -16.33 -21.81
CA VAL A 507 5.65 -16.83 -20.50
C VAL A 507 6.84 -17.52 -19.84
N SER A 508 7.10 -17.18 -18.58
CA SER A 508 8.15 -17.82 -17.78
C SER A 508 7.54 -18.53 -16.59
N VAL A 509 7.87 -19.81 -16.39
CA VAL A 509 7.46 -20.56 -15.20
C VAL A 509 8.46 -20.31 -14.09
N ASN A 510 7.97 -19.96 -12.90
CA ASN A 510 8.75 -19.74 -11.71
C ASN A 510 8.26 -20.68 -10.61
N GLN A 511 9.10 -20.90 -9.61
CA GLN A 511 8.75 -21.66 -8.42
C GLN A 511 8.95 -20.76 -7.21
N ASN A 512 7.96 -20.71 -6.34
CA ASN A 512 8.09 -20.02 -5.06
C ASN A 512 9.10 -20.81 -4.21
N ALA A 513 10.18 -20.16 -3.79
CA ALA A 513 11.24 -20.80 -3.03
C ALA A 513 10.80 -21.27 -1.63
N MET A 514 9.73 -20.68 -1.08
CA MET A 514 9.20 -21.03 0.24
C MET A 514 8.11 -22.10 0.19
N THR A 515 7.16 -21.99 -0.75
CA THR A 515 6.01 -22.92 -0.81
C THR A 515 6.23 -24.07 -1.78
N GLY A 516 7.20 -23.96 -2.68
CA GLY A 516 7.40 -24.90 -3.79
C GLY A 516 6.35 -24.78 -4.90
N ASP A 517 5.35 -23.90 -4.73
CA ASP A 517 4.28 -23.71 -5.70
C ASP A 517 4.83 -23.12 -7.00
N ARG A 518 4.33 -23.64 -8.12
CA ARG A 518 4.73 -23.20 -9.46
C ARG A 518 3.69 -22.24 -10.01
N TYR A 519 4.14 -21.07 -10.42
CA TYR A 519 3.31 -20.04 -11.04
C TYR A 519 3.99 -19.53 -12.31
N ALA A 520 3.23 -18.98 -13.25
CA ALA A 520 3.78 -18.40 -14.47
C ALA A 520 3.73 -16.87 -14.41
N ASN A 521 4.80 -16.21 -14.83
CA ASN A 521 4.81 -14.79 -15.13
C ASN A 521 4.63 -14.61 -16.64
N PHE A 522 3.58 -13.90 -17.02
CA PHE A 522 3.36 -13.43 -18.38
C PHE A 522 4.20 -12.16 -18.59
N ARG A 523 5.31 -12.30 -19.33
CA ARG A 523 6.38 -11.29 -19.41
C ARG A 523 6.10 -10.24 -20.46
N SER A 524 5.71 -10.66 -21.66
CA SER A 524 5.52 -9.77 -22.80
C SER A 524 4.54 -10.34 -23.82
N LEU A 525 3.85 -9.43 -24.50
CA LEU A 525 3.00 -9.69 -25.66
C LEU A 525 3.09 -8.49 -26.61
N ALA A 526 3.40 -8.76 -27.87
CA ALA A 526 3.37 -7.77 -28.93
C ALA A 526 2.82 -8.38 -30.22
N VAL A 527 2.17 -7.55 -31.02
CA VAL A 527 1.71 -7.89 -32.37
C VAL A 527 1.92 -6.67 -33.24
N SER A 528 2.52 -6.88 -34.41
CA SER A 528 2.69 -5.87 -35.45
C SER A 528 1.36 -5.21 -35.84
N PRO A 529 1.37 -4.01 -36.45
CA PRO A 529 0.17 -3.39 -37.00
C PRO A 529 -0.40 -4.24 -38.15
N LEU A 530 -1.49 -4.96 -37.89
CA LEU A 530 -2.21 -5.83 -38.83
C LEU A 530 -3.72 -5.54 -38.76
N ASP A 531 -4.46 -5.83 -39.84
CA ASP A 531 -5.92 -5.63 -39.88
C ASP A 531 -6.66 -6.49 -38.85
N ASN A 532 -6.19 -7.72 -38.61
CA ASN A 532 -6.72 -8.66 -37.61
C ASN A 532 -5.82 -8.78 -36.37
N ARG A 533 -5.13 -7.69 -35.99
CA ARG A 533 -4.20 -7.65 -34.84
C ARG A 533 -4.78 -8.24 -33.54
N GLY A 534 -6.06 -7.99 -33.28
CA GLY A 534 -6.76 -8.50 -32.09
C GLY A 534 -6.85 -10.04 -32.07
N ASP A 535 -7.12 -10.66 -33.21
CA ASP A 535 -7.21 -12.12 -33.32
C ASP A 535 -5.82 -12.77 -33.21
N VAL A 536 -4.77 -12.14 -33.77
CA VAL A 536 -3.38 -12.63 -33.61
C VAL A 536 -2.92 -12.53 -32.15
N ALA A 537 -3.30 -11.47 -31.43
CA ALA A 537 -3.02 -11.34 -30.00
C ALA A 537 -3.77 -12.41 -29.17
N GLU A 538 -5.02 -12.70 -29.52
CA GLU A 538 -5.80 -13.78 -28.91
C GLU A 538 -5.19 -15.15 -29.18
N LEU A 539 -4.68 -15.39 -30.39
CA LEU A 539 -3.98 -16.61 -30.79
C LEU A 539 -2.72 -16.84 -29.93
N LEU A 540 -1.89 -15.81 -29.79
CA LEU A 540 -0.67 -15.84 -28.98
C LEU A 540 -0.95 -16.06 -27.49
N LEU A 541 -1.92 -15.34 -26.93
CA LEU A 541 -2.25 -15.44 -25.52
C LEU A 541 -2.87 -16.82 -25.19
N THR A 542 -3.69 -17.37 -26.09
CA THR A 542 -4.20 -18.74 -25.98
C THR A 542 -3.06 -19.74 -25.94
N ALA A 543 -2.10 -19.64 -26.87
CA ALA A 543 -0.94 -20.54 -26.91
C ALA A 543 -0.08 -20.45 -25.62
N GLY A 544 0.11 -19.24 -25.09
CA GLY A 544 0.84 -19.03 -23.82
C GLY A 544 0.13 -19.61 -22.59
N LEU A 545 -1.20 -19.55 -22.53
CA LEU A 545 -1.99 -20.14 -21.44
C LEU A 545 -2.09 -21.67 -21.56
N GLU A 546 -2.18 -22.20 -22.77
CA GLU A 546 -2.11 -23.65 -23.00
C GLU A 546 -0.75 -24.21 -22.59
N PHE A 547 0.34 -23.48 -22.87
CA PHE A 547 1.65 -23.81 -22.33
C PHE A 547 1.63 -23.88 -20.79
N CYS A 548 0.99 -22.93 -20.11
CA CYS A 548 0.82 -22.97 -18.64
C CYS A 548 0.07 -24.23 -18.18
N LEU A 549 -1.01 -24.60 -18.86
CA LEU A 549 -1.78 -25.81 -18.57
C LEU A 549 -0.93 -27.08 -18.72
N THR A 550 -0.16 -27.21 -19.82
CA THR A 550 0.73 -28.37 -20.02
C THR A 550 1.81 -28.49 -18.96
N LYS A 551 2.19 -27.37 -18.32
CA LYS A 551 3.16 -27.34 -17.21
C LYS A 551 2.51 -27.51 -15.83
N GLY A 552 1.19 -27.67 -15.74
CA GLY A 552 0.44 -27.83 -14.49
C GLY A 552 0.38 -26.55 -13.66
N ILE A 553 0.43 -25.38 -14.31
CA ILE A 553 0.41 -24.09 -13.63
C ILE A 553 -1.03 -23.67 -13.34
N THR A 554 -1.29 -23.34 -12.08
CA THR A 554 -2.62 -22.92 -11.59
C THR A 554 -2.77 -21.41 -11.44
N GLU A 555 -1.69 -20.65 -11.55
CA GLU A 555 -1.67 -19.19 -11.44
C GLU A 555 -0.77 -18.56 -12.49
N VAL A 556 -1.31 -17.57 -13.23
CA VAL A 556 -0.57 -16.77 -14.21
C VAL A 556 -0.66 -15.30 -13.83
N VAL A 557 0.48 -14.66 -13.61
CA VAL A 557 0.59 -13.24 -13.24
C VAL A 557 1.03 -12.43 -14.46
N GLY A 558 0.14 -11.53 -14.91
CA GLY A 558 0.46 -10.55 -15.96
C GLY A 558 0.63 -9.16 -15.37
N ARG A 559 1.80 -8.54 -15.54
CA ARG A 559 2.04 -7.15 -15.14
C ARG A 559 1.76 -6.23 -16.32
N VAL A 560 0.92 -5.22 -16.14
CA VAL A 560 0.56 -4.25 -17.18
C VAL A 560 0.51 -2.84 -16.60
N HIS A 561 1.06 -1.86 -17.33
CA HIS A 561 1.01 -0.46 -16.92
C HIS A 561 -0.44 0.05 -16.93
N VAL A 562 -0.82 0.88 -15.96
CA VAL A 562 -2.21 1.37 -15.79
C VAL A 562 -2.76 2.09 -17.04
N GLY A 563 -1.87 2.79 -17.76
CA GLY A 563 -2.18 3.49 -19.00
C GLY A 563 -2.29 2.61 -20.25
N ASN A 564 -1.89 1.33 -20.21
CA ASN A 564 -2.00 0.42 -21.34
C ASN A 564 -3.42 -0.21 -21.40
N VAL A 565 -4.39 0.63 -21.78
CA VAL A 565 -5.81 0.25 -21.89
C VAL A 565 -6.02 -0.96 -22.83
N PRO A 566 -5.38 -1.06 -24.02
CA PRO A 566 -5.53 -2.21 -24.90
C PRO A 566 -5.16 -3.54 -24.24
N MET A 567 -3.99 -3.62 -23.57
CA MET A 567 -3.57 -4.84 -22.88
C MET A 567 -4.47 -5.18 -21.69
N ARG A 568 -4.97 -4.18 -20.96
CA ARG A 568 -5.93 -4.42 -19.86
C ARG A 568 -7.27 -4.98 -20.35
N THR A 569 -7.72 -4.58 -21.55
CA THR A 569 -8.91 -5.16 -22.19
C THR A 569 -8.67 -6.61 -22.61
N VAL A 570 -7.48 -6.92 -23.17
CA VAL A 570 -7.08 -8.30 -23.50
C VAL A 570 -7.03 -9.17 -22.25
N TYR A 571 -6.36 -8.71 -21.19
CA TYR A 571 -6.29 -9.43 -19.91
C TYR A 571 -7.68 -9.70 -19.31
N ARG A 572 -8.58 -8.71 -19.33
CA ARG A 572 -9.96 -8.88 -18.88
C ARG A 572 -10.72 -9.91 -19.73
N LYS A 573 -10.55 -9.92 -21.05
CA LYS A 573 -11.17 -10.92 -21.96
C LYS A 573 -10.75 -12.35 -21.60
N PHE A 574 -9.52 -12.53 -21.11
CA PHE A 574 -8.97 -13.81 -20.69
C PHE A 574 -9.15 -14.11 -19.20
N GLY A 575 -9.96 -13.34 -18.48
CA GLY A 575 -10.27 -13.60 -17.08
C GLY A 575 -9.14 -13.29 -16.09
N PHE A 576 -8.18 -12.43 -16.46
CA PHE A 576 -7.21 -11.90 -15.50
C PHE A 576 -7.88 -10.89 -14.57
N ASP A 577 -7.78 -11.15 -13.27
CA ASP A 577 -8.24 -10.21 -12.25
C ASP A 577 -7.13 -9.20 -11.88
N PRO A 578 -7.46 -7.90 -11.74
CA PRO A 578 -6.50 -6.90 -11.29
C PRO A 578 -6.23 -7.10 -9.79
N THR A 579 -5.10 -7.77 -9.47
CA THR A 579 -4.73 -8.11 -8.08
C THR A 579 -3.75 -7.12 -7.45
N SER A 580 -2.95 -6.40 -8.23
CA SER A 580 -1.92 -5.49 -7.73
C SER A 580 -1.76 -4.23 -8.60
N LEU A 581 -1.36 -3.11 -7.97
CA LEU A 581 -1.04 -1.84 -8.62
C LEU A 581 0.43 -1.51 -8.35
N SER A 582 1.23 -1.30 -9.39
CA SER A 582 2.61 -0.80 -9.26
C SER A 582 2.67 0.69 -9.60
N MET A 583 3.28 1.48 -8.72
CA MET A 583 3.47 2.94 -8.89
C MET A 583 4.97 3.24 -8.95
N LYS A 584 5.41 4.08 -9.89
CA LYS A 584 6.81 4.51 -10.04
C LYS A 584 6.92 6.02 -9.81
N LEU A 585 7.97 6.44 -9.10
CA LEU A 585 8.34 7.84 -8.88
C LEU A 585 9.77 8.04 -9.39
N PHE A 586 9.93 8.87 -10.42
CA PHE A 586 11.25 9.25 -10.94
C PHE A 586 11.77 10.46 -10.17
N LEU A 587 13.02 10.41 -9.72
CA LEU A 587 13.72 11.50 -9.04
C LEU A 587 14.55 12.29 -10.06
N PRO A 588 14.78 13.60 -9.88
CA PRO A 588 15.61 14.38 -10.81
C PRO A 588 17.06 13.86 -10.83
N GLY A 589 17.53 13.45 -12.00
CA GLY A 589 18.95 13.17 -12.23
C GLY A 589 19.73 14.47 -12.35
N THR A 590 20.93 14.52 -11.78
CA THR A 590 21.91 15.55 -12.15
C THR A 590 22.23 15.38 -13.64
N GLU A 591 21.86 16.34 -14.47
CA GLU A 591 22.42 16.49 -15.82
C GLU A 591 23.93 16.66 -15.68
N SER A 592 24.68 15.56 -15.77
CA SER A 592 26.10 15.64 -16.08
C SER A 592 26.19 15.99 -17.56
N GLY A 593 26.41 17.27 -17.84
CA GLY A 593 26.84 17.74 -19.15
C GLY A 593 28.02 16.89 -19.62
N GLY A 594 27.80 16.14 -20.69
CA GLY A 594 28.81 15.34 -21.36
C GLY A 594 28.54 15.40 -22.85
N THR A 595 29.26 16.28 -23.54
CA THR A 595 29.43 16.24 -24.99
C THR A 595 29.84 14.84 -25.45
N ARG A 596 28.97 14.14 -26.19
CA ARG A 596 29.24 13.59 -27.53
C ARG A 596 28.00 13.04 -28.18
#